data_AF-A0A1F3BLT0-F1
#
_entry.id   AF-A0A1F3BLT0-F1
#
_cell.length_a   1.000
_cell.length_b   1.000
_cell.length_c   1.000
_cell.angle_alpha   90.00
_cell.angle_beta   90.00
_cell.angle_gamma   90.00
#
_symmetry.space_group_name_H-M   'P 1'
#
loop_
_entity.id
_entity.type
_entity.pdbx_description
1 polymer ?
#
loop_
_entity_poly.entity_id
_entity_poly.type
_entity_poly.pdbx_seq_one_letter_code
_entity_poly.pdbx_strand_id
1 'polypeptide(L)'
;MRKIGILFSLLLLLFIIYSCKKDKSTVIETPPPFINKVFPLNNDIHVSHSIEEITWDDNISENIRIELFYDDMFLGIIVNSTESDGLFEWDVNDTIKTSKNYSIKIISTNNESLFAFSEFTFTVGYVYDDVNRPYVKIKYPNGGETLHLDQSFGIQWEDNLSGKVKILLLYNGYEVGEIAGSGTYNNYFNIVIPSSIFYSGNRYKIRICSSYDYSIGDNSNGNFTLLD
;
A
#
# COMPACT_ATOMS: atom_id res chain seq x y z
N MET A 1 73.00 31.35 51.80
CA MET A 1 71.86 31.48 50.85
C MET A 1 72.21 30.75 49.56
N ARG A 2 71.28 30.00 48.95
CA ARG A 2 71.43 28.99 47.88
C ARG A 2 71.79 27.57 48.36
N LYS A 3 70.78 26.78 48.70
CA LYS A 3 70.73 25.30 48.53
C LYS A 3 69.39 24.65 48.90
N ILE A 4 68.37 25.41 49.33
CA ILE A 4 67.02 24.91 49.66
C ILE A 4 66.05 24.89 48.45
N GLY A 5 66.37 25.57 47.35
CA GLY A 5 65.48 25.64 46.16
C GLY A 5 65.52 24.43 45.22
N ILE A 6 66.50 23.53 45.33
CA ILE A 6 66.70 22.45 44.35
C ILE A 6 65.97 21.15 44.78
N LEU A 7 65.81 20.91 46.09
CA LEU A 7 65.15 19.69 46.59
C LEU A 7 63.62 19.73 46.44
N PHE A 8 63.01 20.91 46.53
CA PHE A 8 61.56 21.09 46.32
C PHE A 8 61.18 20.98 44.84
N SER A 9 62.12 21.31 43.93
CA SER A 9 61.92 21.20 42.48
C SER A 9 61.96 19.76 41.98
N LEU A 10 62.73 18.86 42.61
CA LEU A 10 62.75 17.44 42.22
C LEU A 10 61.52 16.66 42.73
N LEU A 11 61.02 16.96 43.94
CA LEU A 11 59.84 16.27 44.49
C LEU A 11 58.54 16.67 43.76
N LEU A 12 58.45 17.92 43.29
CA LEU A 12 57.32 18.41 42.48
C LEU A 12 57.33 17.81 41.06
N LEU A 13 58.52 17.57 40.48
CA LEU A 13 58.63 16.88 39.19
C LEU A 13 58.16 15.43 39.28
N LEU A 14 58.49 14.69 40.35
CA LEU A 14 58.04 13.30 40.55
C LEU A 14 56.52 13.14 40.73
N PHE A 15 55.82 14.15 41.26
CA PHE A 15 54.35 14.16 41.35
C PHE A 15 53.67 14.41 39.99
N ILE A 16 54.28 15.23 39.13
CA ILE A 16 53.73 15.56 37.81
C ILE A 16 53.80 14.35 36.84
N ILE A 17 54.83 13.51 36.96
CA ILE A 17 54.94 12.28 36.13
C ILE A 17 54.04 11.15 36.63
N TYR A 18 53.66 11.13 37.92
CA TYR A 18 52.75 10.11 38.47
C TYR A 18 51.27 10.44 38.27
N SER A 19 50.92 11.72 38.02
CA SER A 19 49.53 12.14 37.85
C SER A 19 49.02 12.11 36.41
N CYS A 20 49.89 11.95 35.41
CA CYS A 20 49.50 11.97 33.99
C CYS A 20 49.85 10.66 33.27
N LYS A 21 49.25 9.56 33.73
CA LYS A 21 49.10 8.34 32.93
C LYS A 21 47.88 7.52 33.39
N LYS A 22 46.73 8.19 33.56
CA LYS A 22 45.49 7.53 33.18
C LYS A 22 45.38 7.77 31.68
N ASP A 23 45.71 6.74 30.93
CA ASP A 23 45.32 6.60 29.54
C ASP A 23 43.85 7.03 29.46
N LYS A 24 43.58 8.19 28.85
CA LYS A 24 42.25 8.46 28.31
C LYS A 24 42.19 7.66 27.03
N SER A 25 42.06 6.34 27.19
CA SER A 25 41.44 5.52 26.17
C SER A 25 40.08 6.16 25.89
N THR A 26 39.98 6.84 24.76
CA THR A 26 38.72 7.33 24.22
C THR A 26 37.88 6.11 23.93
N VAL A 27 37.05 5.71 24.90
CA VAL A 27 35.95 4.80 24.65
C VAL A 27 35.05 5.55 23.68
N ILE A 28 35.09 5.16 22.41
CA ILE A 28 34.10 5.60 21.43
C ILE A 28 32.83 4.87 21.84
N GLU A 29 31.99 5.52 22.65
CA GLU A 29 30.66 5.00 22.92
C GLU A 29 29.89 5.03 21.61
N THR A 30 29.59 3.85 21.08
CA THR A 30 28.71 3.71 19.93
C THR A 30 27.33 4.22 20.34
N PRO A 31 26.66 5.04 19.51
CA PRO A 31 25.32 5.51 19.82
C PRO A 31 24.37 4.33 20.06
N PRO A 32 23.34 4.48 20.91
CA PRO A 32 22.35 3.43 21.12
C PRO A 32 21.71 2.98 19.79
N PRO A 33 21.34 1.69 19.65
CA PRO A 33 20.61 1.20 18.48
C PRO A 33 19.33 1.99 18.20
N PHE A 34 19.10 2.37 16.96
CA PHE A 34 17.90 3.06 16.49
C PHE A 34 17.49 2.59 15.09
N ILE A 35 16.21 2.78 14.78
CA ILE A 35 15.63 2.74 13.43
C ILE A 35 14.71 3.97 13.36
N ASN A 36 14.81 4.81 12.33
CA ASN A 36 13.95 5.97 12.13
C ASN A 36 13.87 6.38 10.64
N LYS A 37 13.19 7.51 10.37
CA LYS A 37 13.01 8.08 9.01
C LYS A 37 12.53 7.03 8.01
N VAL A 38 11.55 6.21 8.42
CA VAL A 38 10.96 5.21 7.55
C VAL A 38 10.07 5.93 6.54
N PHE A 39 10.37 5.75 5.27
CA PHE A 39 9.69 6.37 4.15
C PHE A 39 9.39 5.31 3.09
N PRO A 40 8.27 5.43 2.38
CA PRO A 40 8.34 5.69 0.95
C PRO A 40 8.66 7.17 0.69
N LEU A 41 9.56 7.46 -0.26
CA LEU A 41 10.04 8.80 -0.60
C LEU A 41 8.95 9.72 -1.21
N ASN A 42 7.88 9.12 -1.76
CA ASN A 42 6.76 9.81 -2.39
C ASN A 42 5.45 9.55 -1.63
N ASN A 43 4.60 10.56 -1.51
CA ASN A 43 3.27 10.43 -0.89
C ASN A 43 2.31 9.50 -1.67
N ASP A 44 2.67 9.13 -2.90
CA ASP A 44 1.93 8.23 -3.77
C ASP A 44 2.84 7.09 -4.22
N ILE A 45 2.50 5.86 -3.84
CA ILE A 45 3.10 4.58 -4.27
C ILE A 45 2.24 3.99 -5.38
N HIS A 46 2.87 3.57 -6.48
CA HIS A 46 2.18 3.18 -7.71
C HIS A 46 1.99 1.65 -7.82
N VAL A 47 0.75 1.17 -7.90
CA VAL A 47 0.45 -0.30 -7.97
C VAL A 47 0.77 -0.94 -9.34
N SER A 48 1.25 -0.19 -10.32
CA SER A 48 1.46 -0.69 -11.69
C SER A 48 2.90 -1.12 -11.95
N HIS A 49 3.31 -2.30 -11.47
CA HIS A 49 4.65 -2.89 -11.68
C HIS A 49 5.80 -1.89 -11.42
N SER A 50 5.58 -0.96 -10.49
CA SER A 50 6.60 -0.02 -10.12
C SER A 50 7.43 -0.65 -9.01
N ILE A 51 8.74 -0.55 -9.15
CA ILE A 51 9.66 -0.84 -8.06
C ILE A 51 9.68 0.43 -7.23
N GLU A 52 9.21 0.31 -5.99
CA GLU A 52 9.10 1.44 -5.06
C GLU A 52 10.19 1.32 -4.00
N GLU A 53 10.88 2.43 -3.74
CA GLU A 53 11.97 2.44 -2.77
C GLU A 53 11.42 2.69 -1.36
N ILE A 54 11.65 1.73 -0.47
CA ILE A 54 11.47 1.90 0.97
C ILE A 54 12.83 2.28 1.55
N THR A 55 12.92 3.43 2.20
CA THR A 55 14.17 3.93 2.79
C THR A 55 14.05 4.11 4.30
N TRP A 56 15.17 3.97 5.00
CA TRP A 56 15.26 4.20 6.43
C TRP A 56 16.65 4.64 6.86
N ASP A 57 16.78 5.09 8.10
CA ASP A 57 18.04 5.43 8.75
C ASP A 57 18.15 4.61 10.05
N ASP A 58 19.28 3.92 10.21
CA ASP A 58 19.57 3.09 11.37
C ASP A 58 21.08 3.07 11.69
N ASN A 59 21.43 2.45 12.82
CA ASN A 59 22.81 2.13 13.17
C ASN A 59 22.96 0.68 13.64
N ILE A 60 22.13 -0.21 13.11
CA ILE A 60 22.14 -1.62 13.46
C ILE A 60 22.89 -2.44 12.40
N SER A 61 23.32 -3.64 12.78
CA SER A 61 24.13 -4.50 11.88
C SER A 61 23.42 -5.79 11.51
N GLU A 62 22.39 -6.16 12.27
CA GLU A 62 21.51 -7.25 11.94
C GLU A 62 20.51 -6.86 10.86
N ASN A 63 19.88 -7.87 10.26
CA ASN A 63 18.81 -7.66 9.30
C ASN A 63 17.57 -7.04 9.93
N ILE A 64 16.74 -6.48 9.07
CA ILE A 64 15.41 -5.97 9.39
C ILE A 64 14.32 -6.76 8.67
N ARG A 65 13.11 -6.69 9.21
CA ARG A 65 11.87 -7.11 8.56
C ARG A 65 11.03 -5.88 8.22
N ILE A 66 10.36 -5.91 7.08
CA ILE A 66 9.47 -4.84 6.63
C ILE A 66 8.04 -5.39 6.58
N GLU A 67 7.14 -4.72 7.28
CA GLU A 67 5.72 -5.08 7.41
C GLU A 67 4.85 -3.96 6.82
N LEU A 68 3.76 -4.36 6.15
CA LEU A 68 2.74 -3.46 5.61
C LEU A 68 1.54 -3.42 6.56
N PHE A 69 1.03 -2.23 6.81
CA PHE A 69 -0.15 -1.97 7.62
C PHE A 69 -1.21 -1.23 6.80
N TYR A 70 -2.48 -1.45 7.14
CA TYR A 70 -3.65 -0.78 6.55
C TYR A 70 -4.59 -0.35 7.69
N ASP A 71 -4.91 0.95 7.78
CA ASP A 71 -5.72 1.51 8.88
C ASP A 71 -5.18 1.05 10.27
N ASP A 72 -3.87 1.16 10.47
CA ASP A 72 -3.14 0.73 11.68
C ASP A 72 -3.21 -0.77 12.02
N MET A 73 -3.80 -1.59 11.15
CA MET A 73 -3.82 -3.04 11.28
C MET A 73 -2.72 -3.70 10.44
N PHE A 74 -2.07 -4.71 11.01
CA PHE A 74 -1.10 -5.53 10.27
C PHE A 74 -1.78 -6.19 9.07
N LEU A 75 -1.27 -5.92 7.88
CA LEU A 75 -1.77 -6.48 6.63
C LEU A 75 -0.90 -7.65 6.15
N GLY A 76 0.43 -7.53 6.26
CA GLY A 76 1.34 -8.58 5.81
C GLY A 76 2.81 -8.22 5.93
N ILE A 77 3.66 -9.18 5.59
CA ILE A 77 5.11 -9.01 5.53
C ILE A 77 5.49 -8.68 4.08
N ILE A 78 6.16 -7.54 3.86
CA ILE A 78 6.75 -7.18 2.57
C ILE A 78 8.00 -8.02 2.34
N VAL A 79 8.90 -8.01 3.31
CA VAL A 79 10.11 -8.86 3.32
C VAL A 79 10.43 -9.29 4.74
N ASN A 80 10.65 -10.60 4.92
CA ASN A 80 10.85 -11.18 6.25
C ASN A 80 12.26 -10.93 6.81
N SER A 81 13.25 -10.70 5.94
CA SER A 81 14.63 -10.39 6.31
C SER A 81 15.35 -9.74 5.13
N THR A 82 15.87 -8.53 5.32
CA THR A 82 16.75 -7.82 4.39
C THR A 82 17.89 -7.16 5.15
N GLU A 83 19.00 -6.87 4.48
CA GLU A 83 20.12 -6.14 5.08
C GLU A 83 19.67 -4.77 5.59
N SER A 84 20.29 -4.29 6.67
CA SER A 84 20.03 -2.95 7.23
C SER A 84 20.91 -1.91 6.54
N ASP A 85 20.72 -1.76 5.23
CA ASP A 85 21.55 -0.91 4.35
C ASP A 85 20.87 0.40 3.93
N GLY A 86 19.65 0.65 4.43
CA GLY A 86 18.89 1.89 4.27
C GLY A 86 17.98 1.93 3.05
N LEU A 87 17.92 0.88 2.23
CA LEU A 87 17.12 0.82 1.01
C LEU A 87 16.55 -0.59 0.77
N PHE A 88 15.27 -0.68 0.44
CA PHE A 88 14.65 -1.90 -0.07
C PHE A 88 13.78 -1.59 -1.29
N GLU A 89 14.05 -2.28 -2.40
CA GLU A 89 13.25 -2.24 -3.61
C GLU A 89 12.01 -3.13 -3.45
N TRP A 90 10.85 -2.51 -3.35
CA TRP A 90 9.57 -3.19 -3.17
C TRP A 90 8.82 -3.32 -4.50
N ASP A 91 8.62 -4.56 -4.95
CA ASP A 91 7.69 -4.89 -6.04
C ASP A 91 6.25 -4.87 -5.53
N VAL A 92 5.55 -3.77 -5.78
CA VAL A 92 4.15 -3.58 -5.38
C VAL A 92 3.24 -4.36 -6.32
N ASN A 93 2.74 -5.50 -5.86
CA ASN A 93 1.84 -6.33 -6.66
C ASN A 93 0.40 -5.77 -6.73
N ASP A 94 -0.34 -6.23 -7.75
CA ASP A 94 -1.72 -5.82 -8.08
C ASP A 94 -2.78 -6.32 -7.09
N THR A 95 -2.39 -7.11 -6.08
CA THR A 95 -3.33 -7.64 -5.08
C THR A 95 -3.60 -6.66 -3.94
N ILE A 96 -2.78 -5.61 -3.80
CA ILE A 96 -2.99 -4.57 -2.78
C ILE A 96 -4.10 -3.62 -3.24
N LYS A 97 -5.13 -3.49 -2.41
CA LYS A 97 -6.29 -2.64 -2.70
C LYS A 97 -5.87 -1.17 -2.78
N THR A 98 -6.41 -0.42 -3.73
CA THR A 98 -6.20 1.04 -3.78
C THR A 98 -6.74 1.74 -2.53
N SER A 99 -5.88 2.46 -1.81
CA SER A 99 -6.22 3.26 -0.63
C SER A 99 -5.08 4.20 -0.22
N LYS A 100 -5.39 5.18 0.62
CA LYS A 100 -4.46 6.20 1.17
C LYS A 100 -4.02 5.96 2.62
N ASN A 101 -4.38 4.80 3.17
CA ASN A 101 -4.26 4.49 4.59
C ASN A 101 -3.21 3.40 4.86
N TYR A 102 -2.20 3.30 4.01
CA TYR A 102 -1.11 2.34 4.19
C TYR A 102 0.03 2.96 5.00
N SER A 103 0.67 2.16 5.84
CA SER A 103 1.91 2.53 6.53
C SER A 103 2.89 1.36 6.52
N ILE A 104 4.18 1.68 6.62
CA ILE A 104 5.25 0.68 6.69
C ILE A 104 5.80 0.65 8.10
N LYS A 105 6.11 -0.55 8.59
CA LYS A 105 6.88 -0.77 9.81
C LYS A 105 8.17 -1.50 9.48
N ILE A 106 9.28 -0.98 9.97
CA ILE A 106 10.59 -1.63 9.92
C ILE A 106 10.95 -2.07 11.34
N ILE A 107 11.36 -3.32 11.51
CA ILE A 107 11.63 -3.95 12.80
C ILE A 107 12.90 -4.80 12.74
N SER A 108 13.77 -4.70 13.75
CA SER A 108 14.97 -5.54 13.87
C SER A 108 14.58 -7.01 13.99
N THR A 109 15.29 -7.90 13.28
CA THR A 109 15.06 -9.35 13.40
C THR A 109 15.57 -9.93 14.72
N ASN A 110 16.43 -9.20 15.43
CA ASN A 110 17.04 -9.65 16.69
C ASN A 110 16.36 -9.02 17.92
N ASN A 111 15.66 -7.90 17.75
CA ASN A 111 14.99 -7.19 18.82
C ASN A 111 13.66 -6.59 18.36
N GLU A 112 12.54 -7.24 18.67
CA GLU A 112 11.22 -6.77 18.25
C GLU A 112 10.78 -5.45 18.91
N SER A 113 11.46 -5.00 19.97
CA SER A 113 11.20 -3.67 20.57
C SER A 113 11.91 -2.54 19.83
N LEU A 114 12.81 -2.85 18.89
CA LEU A 114 13.51 -1.89 18.05
C LEU A 114 12.82 -1.83 16.68
N PHE A 115 11.93 -0.86 16.52
CA PHE A 115 11.17 -0.65 15.29
C PHE A 115 10.84 0.83 15.08
N ALA A 116 10.46 1.17 13.85
CA ALA A 116 9.85 2.45 13.52
C ALA A 116 8.74 2.25 12.47
N PHE A 117 7.74 3.13 12.53
CA PHE A 117 6.72 3.28 11.49
C PHE A 117 7.09 4.42 10.55
N SER A 118 6.52 4.40 9.35
CA SER A 118 6.53 5.57 8.48
C SER A 118 5.88 6.77 9.16
N GLU A 119 6.42 7.96 8.92
CA GLU A 119 5.93 9.19 9.58
C GLU A 119 4.50 9.53 9.16
N PHE A 120 4.16 9.24 7.90
CA PHE A 120 2.83 9.43 7.33
C PHE A 120 2.30 8.15 6.70
N THR A 121 0.99 8.10 6.52
CA THR A 121 0.38 7.11 5.62
C THR A 121 0.63 7.51 4.17
N PHE A 122 0.66 6.53 3.28
CA PHE A 122 0.83 6.71 1.84
C PHE A 122 -0.33 6.12 1.06
N THR A 123 -0.47 6.60 -0.18
CA THR A 123 -1.42 6.05 -1.13
C THR A 123 -0.79 4.89 -1.88
N VAL A 124 -1.40 3.71 -1.84
CA VAL A 124 -1.18 2.69 -2.87
C VAL A 124 -2.30 2.87 -3.88
N GLY A 125 -1.95 3.30 -5.08
CA GLY A 125 -2.94 3.59 -6.12
C GLY A 125 -2.34 3.62 -7.51
N TYR A 126 -3.20 3.63 -8.50
CA TYR A 126 -2.77 3.78 -9.89
C TYR A 126 -2.69 5.27 -10.23
N VAL A 127 -1.57 5.71 -10.80
CA VAL A 127 -1.48 7.04 -11.43
C VAL A 127 -1.68 6.87 -12.92
N TYR A 128 -2.63 7.62 -13.46
CA TYR A 128 -2.98 7.58 -14.86
C TYR A 128 -2.68 8.92 -15.49
N ASP A 129 -1.97 8.92 -16.63
CA ASP A 129 -1.97 10.09 -17.50
C ASP A 129 -3.35 10.27 -18.16
N ASP A 130 -3.67 11.48 -18.60
CA ASP A 130 -4.98 11.79 -19.21
C ASP A 130 -5.28 10.97 -20.48
N VAL A 131 -4.26 10.41 -21.13
CA VAL A 131 -4.40 9.64 -22.37
C VAL A 131 -4.67 8.15 -22.08
N ASN A 132 -4.15 7.63 -20.96
CA ASN A 132 -4.24 6.25 -20.52
C ASN A 132 -5.16 6.07 -19.30
N ARG A 133 -6.02 7.06 -19.02
CA ARG A 133 -6.98 6.97 -17.92
C ARG A 133 -7.90 5.76 -18.10
N PRO A 134 -8.05 4.90 -17.09
CA PRO A 134 -8.89 3.73 -17.17
C PRO A 134 -10.34 4.18 -17.24
N TYR A 135 -11.12 3.48 -18.04
CA TYR A 135 -12.53 3.71 -18.17
C TYR A 135 -13.26 2.41 -18.34
N VAL A 136 -14.54 2.45 -18.00
CA VAL A 136 -15.54 1.47 -18.42
C VAL A 136 -16.66 2.28 -19.06
N LYS A 137 -17.27 1.76 -20.11
CA LYS A 137 -18.41 2.37 -20.78
C LYS A 137 -19.42 1.31 -21.15
N ILE A 138 -20.57 1.30 -20.48
CA ILE A 138 -21.65 0.36 -20.77
C ILE A 138 -22.27 0.71 -22.13
N LYS A 139 -22.43 -0.32 -22.97
CA LYS A 139 -23.08 -0.24 -24.28
C LYS A 139 -24.49 -0.81 -24.25
N TYR A 140 -24.71 -1.88 -23.48
CA TYR A 140 -26.02 -2.51 -23.36
C TYR A 140 -26.13 -3.38 -22.09
N PRO A 141 -27.29 -3.41 -21.39
CA PRO A 141 -28.36 -2.42 -21.51
C PRO A 141 -27.87 -1.06 -21.00
N ASN A 142 -28.26 0.02 -21.68
CA ASN A 142 -27.80 1.38 -21.36
C ASN A 142 -28.93 2.37 -21.06
N GLY A 143 -30.19 1.93 -21.09
CA GLY A 143 -31.36 2.69 -20.67
C GLY A 143 -32.53 2.58 -21.64
N GLY A 144 -33.72 2.37 -21.10
CA GLY A 144 -34.98 2.31 -21.84
C GLY A 144 -35.32 0.95 -22.42
N GLU A 145 -34.44 -0.05 -22.32
CA GLU A 145 -34.71 -1.40 -22.79
C GLU A 145 -35.78 -2.08 -21.95
N THR A 146 -36.52 -2.99 -22.59
CA THR A 146 -37.40 -3.94 -21.92
C THR A 146 -36.81 -5.33 -22.12
N LEU A 147 -36.39 -5.93 -21.01
CA LEU A 147 -35.81 -7.27 -20.92
C LEU A 147 -36.76 -8.17 -20.13
N HIS A 148 -36.56 -9.47 -20.20
CA HIS A 148 -37.40 -10.45 -19.52
C HIS A 148 -36.60 -11.26 -18.51
N LEU A 149 -37.22 -11.50 -17.36
CA LEU A 149 -36.76 -12.47 -16.38
C LEU A 149 -36.75 -13.86 -17.01
N ASP A 150 -35.85 -14.71 -16.52
CA ASP A 150 -35.65 -16.09 -16.99
C ASP A 150 -35.26 -16.22 -18.49
N GLN A 151 -35.07 -15.11 -19.20
CA GLN A 151 -34.54 -15.07 -20.56
C GLN A 151 -33.09 -14.57 -20.56
N SER A 152 -32.27 -15.15 -21.43
CA SER A 152 -30.88 -14.75 -21.54
C SER A 152 -30.72 -13.47 -22.35
N PHE A 153 -29.89 -12.54 -21.88
CA PHE A 153 -29.44 -11.40 -22.66
C PHE A 153 -27.95 -11.13 -22.42
N GLY A 154 -27.31 -10.51 -23.41
CA GLY A 154 -25.91 -10.11 -23.34
C GLY A 154 -25.74 -8.72 -22.74
N ILE A 155 -24.87 -8.57 -21.77
CA ILE A 155 -24.37 -7.28 -21.27
C ILE A 155 -23.11 -6.95 -22.08
N GLN A 156 -23.00 -5.71 -22.57
CA GLN A 156 -21.90 -5.24 -23.42
C GLN A 156 -21.31 -3.96 -22.87
N TRP A 157 -19.99 -3.84 -22.93
CA TRP A 157 -19.28 -2.62 -22.53
C TRP A 157 -18.02 -2.40 -23.37
N GLU A 158 -17.29 -1.34 -23.09
CA GLU A 158 -15.99 -1.02 -23.65
C GLU A 158 -15.11 -0.54 -22.48
N ASP A 159 -13.89 -1.02 -22.40
CA ASP A 159 -12.94 -0.63 -21.37
C ASP A 159 -11.49 -0.73 -21.88
N ASN A 160 -10.56 -0.12 -21.14
CA ASN A 160 -9.12 -0.26 -21.32
C ASN A 160 -8.43 -0.82 -20.06
N LEU A 161 -9.15 -1.64 -19.29
CA LEU A 161 -8.63 -2.22 -18.06
C LEU A 161 -7.69 -3.38 -18.38
N SER A 162 -6.58 -3.46 -17.66
CA SER A 162 -5.68 -4.63 -17.68
C SER A 162 -6.23 -5.81 -16.88
N GLY A 163 -7.21 -5.55 -16.00
CA GLY A 163 -7.79 -6.49 -15.06
C GLY A 163 -9.25 -6.83 -15.35
N LYS A 164 -9.81 -7.70 -14.51
CA LYS A 164 -11.21 -8.16 -14.61
C LYS A 164 -12.19 -7.09 -14.16
N VAL A 165 -13.40 -7.13 -14.70
CA VAL A 165 -14.55 -6.34 -14.19
C VAL A 165 -15.45 -7.14 -13.27
N LYS A 166 -16.19 -6.41 -12.43
CA LYS A 166 -17.36 -6.88 -11.67
C LYS A 166 -18.61 -6.30 -12.32
N ILE A 167 -19.66 -7.11 -12.45
CA ILE A 167 -20.96 -6.70 -12.99
C ILE A 167 -22.01 -6.81 -11.88
N LEU A 168 -22.70 -5.70 -11.62
CA LEU A 168 -23.67 -5.54 -10.55
C LEU A 168 -25.04 -5.15 -11.13
N LEU A 169 -26.10 -5.68 -10.51
CA LEU A 169 -27.47 -5.23 -10.71
C LEU A 169 -27.82 -4.21 -9.63
N LEU A 170 -28.31 -3.05 -10.06
CA LEU A 170 -28.86 -2.03 -9.17
C LEU A 170 -30.37 -1.96 -9.34
N TYR A 171 -31.09 -1.71 -8.25
CA TYR A 171 -32.51 -1.34 -8.27
C TYR A 171 -32.71 -0.02 -7.52
N ASN A 172 -33.28 0.98 -8.19
CA ASN A 172 -33.52 2.31 -7.61
C ASN A 172 -32.24 2.95 -7.02
N GLY A 173 -31.08 2.68 -7.64
CA GLY A 173 -29.76 3.20 -7.24
C GLY A 173 -29.02 2.37 -6.19
N TYR A 174 -29.62 1.33 -5.63
CA TYR A 174 -28.99 0.45 -4.64
C TYR A 174 -28.58 -0.87 -5.28
N GLU A 175 -27.43 -1.41 -4.88
CA GLU A 175 -27.00 -2.75 -5.29
C GLU A 175 -27.94 -3.81 -4.73
N VAL A 176 -28.45 -4.67 -5.61
CA VAL A 176 -29.35 -5.77 -5.27
C VAL A 176 -28.82 -7.14 -5.65
N GLY A 177 -27.70 -7.21 -6.39
CA GLY A 177 -27.03 -8.46 -6.67
C GLY A 177 -25.77 -8.30 -7.51
N GLU A 178 -24.85 -9.23 -7.34
CA GLU A 178 -23.70 -9.42 -8.22
C GLU A 178 -24.10 -10.40 -9.33
N ILE A 179 -24.05 -9.93 -10.57
CA ILE A 179 -24.42 -10.66 -11.79
C ILE A 179 -23.26 -11.56 -12.24
N ALA A 180 -22.05 -11.03 -12.17
CA ALA A 180 -20.82 -11.73 -12.51
C ALA A 180 -19.68 -11.21 -11.64
N GLY A 181 -18.96 -12.15 -11.03
CA GLY A 181 -17.73 -11.88 -10.30
C GLY A 181 -16.48 -12.05 -11.16
N SER A 182 -15.40 -11.43 -10.70
CA SER A 182 -14.06 -11.32 -11.32
C SER A 182 -13.70 -12.44 -12.33
N GLY A 183 -14.06 -12.26 -13.60
CA GLY A 183 -13.81 -13.32 -14.59
C GLY A 183 -13.99 -12.95 -16.06
N THR A 184 -14.64 -11.84 -16.39
CA THR A 184 -14.86 -11.45 -17.79
C THR A 184 -13.70 -10.60 -18.28
N TYR A 185 -12.85 -11.19 -19.13
CA TYR A 185 -11.83 -10.48 -19.93
C TYR A 185 -12.38 -9.96 -21.24
N ASN A 186 -13.59 -10.38 -21.59
CA ASN A 186 -14.29 -10.02 -22.81
C ASN A 186 -15.34 -8.96 -22.49
N ASN A 187 -15.46 -7.97 -23.36
CA ASN A 187 -16.42 -6.86 -23.33
C ASN A 187 -17.91 -7.29 -23.48
N TYR A 188 -18.22 -8.54 -23.12
CA TYR A 188 -19.51 -9.20 -23.27
C TYR A 188 -19.73 -10.26 -22.17
N PHE A 189 -20.90 -10.25 -21.52
CA PHE A 189 -21.32 -11.28 -20.58
C PHE A 189 -22.78 -11.69 -20.82
N ASN A 190 -23.05 -12.98 -21.03
CA ASN A 190 -24.42 -13.47 -21.17
C ASN A 190 -25.00 -13.84 -19.80
N ILE A 191 -26.16 -13.30 -19.45
CA ILE A 191 -26.85 -13.55 -18.17
C ILE A 191 -28.30 -13.96 -18.38
N VAL A 192 -28.81 -14.77 -17.45
CA VAL A 192 -30.25 -14.92 -17.14
C VAL A 192 -30.51 -14.32 -15.76
N ILE A 193 -31.46 -13.38 -15.64
CA ILE A 193 -31.89 -12.85 -14.34
C ILE A 193 -33.09 -13.67 -13.85
N PRO A 194 -32.96 -14.44 -12.76
CA PRO A 194 -34.02 -15.36 -12.34
C PRO A 194 -35.18 -14.64 -11.64
N SER A 195 -36.42 -14.96 -12.06
CA SER A 195 -37.64 -14.46 -11.41
C SER A 195 -37.84 -14.97 -9.97
N SER A 196 -37.11 -16.02 -9.58
CA SER A 196 -37.12 -16.55 -8.21
C SER A 196 -36.42 -15.66 -7.20
N ILE A 197 -35.64 -14.67 -7.65
CA ILE A 197 -34.87 -13.75 -6.81
C ILE A 197 -35.27 -12.30 -7.08
N PHE A 198 -35.52 -11.95 -8.34
CA PHE A 198 -35.80 -10.57 -8.77
C PHE A 198 -37.24 -10.43 -9.29
N TYR A 199 -37.82 -9.25 -9.09
CA TYR A 199 -39.19 -8.95 -9.51
C TYR A 199 -39.22 -8.07 -10.75
N SER A 200 -40.30 -8.12 -11.51
CA SER A 200 -40.54 -7.18 -12.61
C SER A 200 -40.54 -5.71 -12.11
N GLY A 201 -40.03 -4.81 -12.94
CA GLY A 201 -39.87 -3.39 -12.58
C GLY A 201 -39.02 -2.61 -13.56
N ASN A 202 -39.11 -1.27 -13.51
CA ASN A 202 -38.50 -0.34 -14.48
C ASN A 202 -37.39 0.55 -13.89
N ARG A 203 -36.81 0.13 -12.77
CA ARG A 203 -35.78 0.89 -12.03
C ARG A 203 -34.45 0.17 -11.95
N TYR A 204 -34.24 -0.81 -12.84
CA TYR A 204 -32.99 -1.56 -12.87
C TYR A 204 -31.92 -0.79 -13.62
N LYS A 205 -30.69 -0.88 -13.13
CA LYS A 205 -29.48 -0.42 -13.83
C LYS A 205 -28.41 -1.50 -13.76
N ILE A 206 -27.53 -1.53 -14.76
CA ILE A 206 -26.29 -2.29 -14.69
C ILE A 206 -25.20 -1.34 -14.20
N ARG A 207 -24.34 -1.84 -13.31
CA ARG A 207 -23.06 -1.22 -12.97
C ARG A 207 -21.94 -2.18 -13.34
N ILE A 208 -20.92 -1.67 -14.00
CA ILE A 208 -19.69 -2.41 -14.30
C ILE A 208 -18.51 -1.61 -13.76
N CYS A 209 -17.64 -2.23 -12.98
CA CYS A 209 -16.46 -1.58 -12.42
C CYS A 209 -15.25 -2.52 -12.40
N SER A 210 -14.05 -1.96 -12.31
CA SER A 210 -12.82 -2.74 -12.09
C SER A 210 -12.95 -3.57 -10.82
N SER A 211 -12.43 -4.81 -10.84
CA SER A 211 -12.38 -5.69 -9.66
C SER A 211 -11.32 -5.27 -8.65
N TYR A 212 -10.39 -4.40 -9.04
CA TYR A 212 -9.27 -3.93 -8.21
C TYR A 212 -9.53 -2.52 -7.65
N ASP A 213 -10.22 -1.68 -8.41
CA ASP A 213 -10.59 -0.33 -8.00
C ASP A 213 -12.03 0.00 -8.42
N TYR A 214 -12.96 -0.06 -7.46
CA TYR A 214 -14.39 0.06 -7.72
C TYR A 214 -14.82 1.50 -8.08
N SER A 215 -13.92 2.48 -7.91
CA SER A 215 -14.14 3.86 -8.34
C SER A 215 -14.07 3.98 -9.88
N ILE A 216 -13.36 3.08 -10.53
CA ILE A 216 -13.30 2.96 -11.98
C ILE A 216 -14.46 2.09 -12.44
N GLY A 217 -15.52 2.73 -12.91
CA GLY A 217 -16.68 2.01 -13.42
C GLY A 217 -17.70 2.94 -14.04
N ASP A 218 -18.73 2.32 -14.60
CA ASP A 218 -19.85 2.99 -15.25
C ASP A 218 -21.17 2.41 -14.75
N ASN A 219 -22.22 3.22 -14.84
CA ASN A 219 -23.59 2.77 -14.65
C ASN A 219 -24.34 2.99 -15.96
N SER A 220 -25.30 2.12 -16.29
CA SER A 220 -26.17 2.36 -17.44
C SER A 220 -26.79 3.77 -17.36
N ASN A 221 -26.80 4.49 -18.47
CA ASN A 221 -27.22 5.89 -18.52
C ASN A 221 -28.66 6.04 -18.00
N GLY A 222 -29.57 5.19 -18.49
CA GLY A 222 -30.95 5.09 -18.03
C GLY A 222 -31.22 3.82 -17.22
N ASN A 223 -32.44 3.77 -16.66
CA ASN A 223 -33.00 2.52 -16.15
C ASN A 223 -33.50 1.67 -17.31
N PHE A 224 -33.46 0.35 -17.15
CA PHE A 224 -34.16 -0.60 -18.01
C PHE A 224 -35.29 -1.30 -17.22
N THR A 225 -36.18 -1.95 -17.97
CA THR A 225 -37.32 -2.70 -17.44
C THR A 225 -37.04 -4.19 -17.49
N LEU A 226 -37.34 -4.90 -16.40
CA LEU A 226 -37.50 -6.34 -16.38
C LEU A 226 -38.98 -6.68 -16.30
N LEU A 227 -39.45 -7.53 -17.20
CA LEU A 227 -40.79 -8.11 -17.21
C LEU A 227 -40.72 -9.60 -16.92
N ASP A 228 -41.85 -10.17 -16.47
CA ASP A 228 -42.03 -11.61 -16.39
C ASP A 228 -42.14 -12.26 -17.80
#